data_AF-A0A9D5S261-F1
#
_entry.id   AF-A0A9D5S261-F1
#
_cell.length_a   1.000
_cell.length_b   1.000
_cell.length_c   1.000
_cell.angle_alpha   90.00
_cell.angle_beta   90.00
_cell.angle_gamma   90.00
#
_symmetry.space_group_name_H-M   'P 1'
#
loop_
_entity.id
_entity.type
_entity.pdbx_description
1 polymer ?
#
loop_
_entity_poly.entity_id
_entity_poly.type
_entity_poly.pdbx_seq_one_letter_code
_entity_poly.pdbx_strand_id
1 'polypeptide(L)'
;MEDKQAWRTDIPGAPVRDLLSAISLNDRVQFINVLFKGDPSIFQQTRAKINLMTSLDQVVEFITSTFDWDMNSQIVYRFMMAVRRKIQ
;
A
#
# COMPACT_ATOMS: atom_id res chain seq x y z
N MET A 1 -18.77 5.60 -15.36
CA MET A 1 -18.77 5.46 -13.89
C MET A 1 -17.30 5.41 -13.51
N GLU A 2 -16.77 6.43 -12.84
CA GLU A 2 -15.39 6.34 -12.33
C GLU A 2 -15.35 5.17 -11.36
N ASP A 3 -14.55 4.15 -11.66
CA ASP A 3 -14.26 3.05 -10.74
C ASP A 3 -13.57 3.64 -9.51
N LYS A 4 -14.39 4.05 -8.54
CA LYS A 4 -13.93 4.58 -7.26
C LYS A 4 -13.33 3.42 -6.48
N GLN A 5 -12.01 3.34 -6.54
CA GLN A 5 -11.19 2.45 -5.73
C GLN A 5 -11.65 2.48 -4.26
N ALA A 6 -12.25 1.40 -3.76
CA ALA A 6 -12.88 1.35 -2.43
C ALA A 6 -11.91 1.75 -1.30
N TRP A 7 -10.63 1.39 -1.43
CA TRP A 7 -9.58 1.76 -0.48
C TRP A 7 -9.35 3.26 -0.36
N ARG A 8 -9.92 4.13 -1.21
CA ARG A 8 -9.86 5.60 -1.06
C ARG A 8 -10.89 6.16 -0.08
N THR A 9 -12.04 5.51 0.06
CA THR A 9 -13.17 6.01 0.86
C THR A 9 -13.37 5.23 2.14
N ASP A 10 -13.01 3.95 2.15
CA ASP A 10 -13.24 3.08 3.31
C ASP A 10 -12.44 3.53 4.54
N ILE A 11 -12.92 3.18 5.73
CA ILE A 11 -12.31 3.61 6.99
C ILE A 11 -11.09 2.72 7.28
N PRO A 12 -9.86 3.27 7.31
CA PRO A 12 -8.70 2.50 7.74
C PRO A 12 -8.71 2.27 9.26
N GLY A 13 -7.94 1.28 9.71
CA GLY A 13 -7.76 0.99 11.13
C GLY A 13 -6.98 2.06 11.89
N ALA A 14 -6.55 1.73 13.12
CA ALA A 14 -5.78 2.64 13.96
C ALA A 14 -4.45 3.07 13.30
N PRO A 15 -4.02 4.34 13.51
CA PRO A 15 -2.82 4.90 12.89
C PRO A 15 -1.56 4.20 13.38
N VAL A 16 -0.56 4.12 12.50
CA VAL A 16 0.74 3.50 12.78
C VAL A 16 1.88 4.39 12.32
N ARG A 17 3.04 4.28 12.98
CA ARG A 17 4.24 5.04 12.61
C ARG A 17 5.01 4.42 11.45
N ASP A 18 4.81 3.13 11.19
CA ASP A 18 5.51 2.38 10.15
C ASP A 18 4.51 1.52 9.38
N LEU A 19 4.61 1.52 8.06
CA LEU A 19 3.73 0.73 7.19
C LEU A 19 3.75 -0.77 7.55
N LEU A 20 4.90 -1.33 7.92
CA LEU A 20 5.01 -2.73 8.30
C LEU A 20 4.19 -3.04 9.56
N SER A 21 4.02 -2.09 10.47
CA SER A 21 3.17 -2.27 11.66
C SER A 21 1.69 -2.40 11.34
N ALA A 22 1.25 -2.00 10.14
CA ALA A 22 -0.12 -2.20 9.67
C ALA A 22 -0.32 -3.51 8.89
N ILE A 23 0.74 -4.30 8.66
CA ILE A 23 0.75 -5.47 7.77
C ILE A 23 0.97 -6.74 8.59
N SER A 24 0.09 -7.74 8.41
CA SER A 24 0.28 -9.08 9.01
C SER A 24 1.42 -9.84 8.32
N LEU A 25 2.01 -10.84 8.99
CA LEU A 25 3.07 -11.65 8.37
C LEU A 25 2.60 -12.32 7.07
N ASN A 26 1.35 -12.82 7.05
CA ASN A 26 0.76 -13.43 5.88
C ASN A 26 0.59 -12.43 4.73
N ASP A 27 0.03 -11.25 5.02
CA ASP A 27 -0.11 -10.20 4.01
C ASP A 27 1.25 -9.75 3.47
N ARG A 28 2.28 -9.67 4.31
CA ARG A 28 3.64 -9.33 3.88
C ARG A 28 4.15 -10.30 2.82
N VAL A 29 4.04 -11.60 3.08
CA VAL A 29 4.47 -12.64 2.11
C VAL A 29 3.67 -12.50 0.82
N GLN A 30 2.35 -12.30 0.93
CA GLN A 30 1.48 -12.17 -0.24
C GLN A 30 1.78 -10.90 -1.06
N PHE A 31 2.03 -9.76 -0.40
CA PHE A 31 2.42 -8.51 -1.07
C PHE A 31 3.73 -8.69 -1.81
N ILE A 32 4.75 -9.27 -1.18
CA ILE A 32 6.06 -9.50 -1.83
C ILE A 32 5.88 -10.33 -3.11
N ASN A 33 5.15 -11.45 -3.02
CA ASN A 33 4.98 -12.36 -4.16
C ASN A 33 4.15 -11.74 -5.29
N VAL A 34 3.08 -11.01 -4.97
CA VAL A 34 2.12 -10.53 -5.98
C VAL A 34 2.43 -9.12 -6.47
N LEU A 35 2.61 -8.18 -5.54
CA LEU A 35 2.81 -6.77 -5.87
C LEU A 35 4.27 -6.46 -6.22
N PHE A 36 5.21 -7.12 -5.55
CA PHE A 36 6.65 -6.88 -5.72
C PHE A 36 7.37 -7.98 -6.49
N LYS A 37 6.61 -8.82 -7.23
CA LYS A 37 7.15 -9.87 -8.14
C LYS A 37 8.13 -10.84 -7.46
N GLY A 38 7.93 -11.12 -6.18
CA GLY A 38 8.78 -12.01 -5.39
C GLY A 38 10.06 -11.35 -4.87
N ASP A 39 10.24 -10.03 -5.05
CA ASP A 39 11.44 -9.32 -4.60
C ASP A 39 11.21 -8.59 -3.26
N PRO A 40 11.74 -9.12 -2.14
CA PRO A 40 11.60 -8.49 -0.84
C PRO A 40 12.37 -7.17 -0.73
N SER A 41 13.38 -6.93 -1.56
CA SER A 41 14.16 -5.69 -1.56
C SER A 41 13.34 -4.52 -2.08
N ILE A 42 12.52 -4.73 -3.14
CA ILE A 42 11.60 -3.72 -3.67
C ILE A 42 10.53 -3.38 -2.64
N PHE A 43 10.01 -4.38 -1.92
CA PHE A 43 9.10 -4.13 -0.80
C PHE A 43 9.73 -3.24 0.28
N GLN A 44 10.97 -3.54 0.73
CA GLN A 44 11.63 -2.71 1.75
C GLN A 44 11.87 -1.28 1.28
N GLN A 45 12.32 -1.10 0.04
CA GLN A 45 12.53 0.24 -0.54
C GLN A 45 11.22 1.02 -0.64
N THR A 46 10.14 0.36 -1.09
CA THR A 46 8.80 0.94 -1.19
C THR A 46 8.26 1.34 0.18
N ARG A 47 8.39 0.46 1.19
CA ARG A 47 8.05 0.76 2.58
C ARG A 47 8.80 1.99 3.09
N ALA A 48 10.12 2.04 2.88
CA ALA A 48 10.95 3.15 3.33
C ALA A 48 10.50 4.47 2.69
N LYS A 49 10.21 4.49 1.38
CA LYS A 49 9.69 5.67 0.68
C LYS A 49 8.31 6.08 1.22
N ILE A 50 7.37 5.15 1.33
CA ILE A 50 6.02 5.42 1.83
C ILE A 50 6.07 5.95 3.27
N ASN A 51 6.97 5.44 4.12
CA ASN A 51 7.14 5.91 5.49
C ASN A 51 7.55 7.40 5.57
N LEU A 52 8.18 7.95 4.54
CA LEU A 52 8.57 9.36 4.48
C LEU A 52 7.49 10.30 3.90
N MET A 53 6.46 9.74 3.25
CA MET A 53 5.39 10.53 2.62
C MET A 53 4.33 10.99 3.63
N THR A 54 3.70 12.13 3.38
CA THR A 54 2.76 12.76 4.33
C THR A 54 1.32 12.82 3.83
N SER A 55 1.05 12.43 2.58
CA SER A 55 -0.31 12.41 2.04
C SER A 55 -0.58 11.17 1.20
N LEU A 56 -1.87 10.80 1.13
CA LEU A 56 -2.29 9.64 0.34
C LEU A 56 -2.04 9.87 -1.14
N ASP A 57 -2.27 11.10 -1.63
CA ASP A 57 -2.06 11.45 -3.03
C ASP A 57 -0.60 11.27 -3.46
N GLN A 58 0.37 11.65 -2.62
CA GLN A 58 1.80 11.40 -2.88
C GLN A 58 2.11 9.91 -3.03
N VAL A 59 1.53 9.06 -2.18
CA VAL A 59 1.72 7.61 -2.30
C VAL A 59 1.07 7.07 -3.56
N VAL A 60 -0.14 7.52 -3.88
CA VAL A 60 -0.84 7.04 -5.07
C VAL A 60 -0.06 7.40 -6.33
N GLU A 61 0.39 8.66 -6.45
CA GLU A 61 1.23 9.11 -7.56
C GLU A 61 2.50 8.26 -7.68
N PHE A 62 3.19 8.03 -6.56
CA PHE A 62 4.38 7.18 -6.54
C PHE A 62 4.09 5.73 -6.97
N ILE A 63 2.99 5.13 -6.48
CA ILE A 63 2.65 3.73 -6.80
C ILE A 63 2.29 3.61 -8.28
N THR A 64 1.43 4.48 -8.80
CA THR A 64 0.97 4.40 -10.20
C THR A 64 2.07 4.79 -11.19
N SER A 65 3.07 5.59 -10.79
CA SER A 65 4.23 5.88 -11.62
C SER A 65 5.30 4.77 -11.59
N THR A 66 5.32 3.95 -10.54
CA THR A 66 6.37 2.94 -10.31
C THR A 66 5.92 1.53 -10.67
N PHE A 67 4.64 1.22 -10.49
CA PHE A 67 4.09 -0.12 -10.61
C PHE A 67 2.86 -0.13 -11.50
N ASP A 68 2.75 -1.19 -12.31
CA ASP A 68 1.58 -1.47 -13.14
C ASP A 68 0.60 -2.39 -12.39
N TRP A 69 0.20 -1.98 -11.18
CA TRP A 69 -0.72 -2.77 -10.35
C TRP A 69 -2.17 -2.57 -10.77
N ASP A 70 -2.97 -3.64 -10.71
CA ASP A 70 -4.42 -3.52 -10.76
C ASP A 70 -4.94 -2.90 -9.46
N MET A 71 -5.25 -1.60 -9.53
CA MET A 71 -5.69 -0.81 -8.39
C MET A 71 -7.07 -1.20 -7.85
N ASN A 72 -7.82 -2.05 -8.57
CA ASN A 72 -9.10 -2.60 -8.13
C ASN A 72 -8.96 -4.00 -7.51
N SER A 73 -7.77 -4.60 -7.58
CA SER A 73 -7.53 -5.93 -7.02
C SER A 73 -7.61 -5.94 -5.50
N GLN A 74 -8.04 -7.08 -4.93
CA GLN A 74 -8.16 -7.25 -3.49
C GLN A 74 -6.80 -7.11 -2.76
N ILE A 75 -5.71 -7.49 -3.42
CA ILE A 75 -4.36 -7.38 -2.86
C ILE A 75 -3.90 -5.92 -2.77
N VAL A 76 -4.17 -5.10 -3.80
CA VAL A 76 -3.90 -3.66 -3.75
C VAL A 76 -4.79 -3.00 -2.71
N TYR A 77 -6.07 -3.37 -2.63
CA TYR A 77 -6.97 -2.88 -1.59
C TYR A 77 -6.37 -3.09 -0.19
N ARG A 78 -5.94 -4.32 0.15
CA ARG A 78 -5.33 -4.60 1.46
C ARG A 78 -4.07 -3.79 1.71
N PHE A 79 -3.21 -3.67 0.69
CA PHE A 79 -1.98 -2.88 0.80
C PHE A 79 -2.29 -1.40 1.04
N MET A 80 -3.20 -0.81 0.27
CA MET A 80 -3.59 0.59 0.39
C MET A 80 -4.29 0.90 1.71
N MET A 81 -5.05 -0.03 2.27
CA MET A 81 -5.60 0.12 3.62
C MET A 81 -4.50 0.17 4.69
N ALA A 82 -3.42 -0.61 4.55
CA ALA A 82 -2.26 -0.50 5.43
C ALA A 82 -1.51 0.84 5.25
N VAL A 83 -1.34 1.31 4.01
CA VAL A 83 -0.78 2.63 3.69
C VAL A 83 -1.58 3.75 4.36
N ARG A 84 -2.91 3.70 4.28
CA ARG A 84 -3.75 4.74 4.89
C ARG A 84 -3.58 4.82 6.40
N ARG A 85 -3.42 3.69 7.08
CA ARG A 85 -3.09 3.68 8.52
C ARG A 85 -1.76 4.37 8.84
N LYS A 86 -0.81 4.37 7.91
CA LYS A 86 0.48 5.04 8.08
C LYS A 86 0.43 6.56 7.81
N ILE A 87 -0.54 7.02 7.01
CA ILE A 87 -0.60 8.40 6.49
C ILE A 87 -1.71 9.25 7.14
N GLN A 88 -2.53 8.64 7.98
CA GLN A 88 -3.53 9.33 8.81
C GLN A 88 -2.95 10.49 9.63
#